data_AF-A0A0R3T8J8-F1
#
_entry.id   AF-A0A0R3T8J8-F1
#
_cell.length_a   1.000
_cell.length_b   1.000
_cell.length_c   1.000
_cell.angle_alpha   90.00
_cell.angle_beta   90.00
_cell.angle_gamma   90.00
#
_symmetry.space_group_name_H-M   'P 1'
#
loop_
_entity.id
_entity.type
_entity.pdbx_description
1 polymer ?
#
loop_
_entity_poly.entity_id
_entity_poly.type
_entity_poly.pdbx_seq_one_letter_code
_entity_poly.pdbx_strand_id
1 'polypeptide(L)'
;MMISKLGLLLAIIGLLSGSEAYHYSTSFISQVTTYPNIVTQKSRCMPGRSGSSGSSTQNVLICDPNEVLSADQLGSLNRLLLKMQESINSDRAKCDRSYPRPTIAVALVDSIRFGRADEQTDKNVIDYAAIFTYYLFESWRLPTTCESESDKIVIFYSKNDGVIYIYAGENLREKLPKDAIRRTSVESKAAFGSGVYEGLKYILKRFEDLVTTNRSGMFGTR
;
A
#
# COMPACT_ATOMS: atom_id res chain seq x y z
N MET A 1 63.91 -33.83 -15.49
CA MET A 1 63.58 -32.39 -15.37
C MET A 1 62.07 -32.31 -15.25
N MET A 2 61.43 -32.27 -14.08
CA MET A 2 61.50 -31.34 -12.95
C MET A 2 61.39 -29.86 -13.32
N ILE A 3 60.42 -29.22 -12.64
CA ILE A 3 59.95 -27.81 -12.53
C ILE A 3 58.46 -27.79 -12.94
N SER A 4 57.46 -27.98 -12.08
CA SER A 4 57.09 -27.31 -10.82
C SER A 4 56.94 -25.80 -10.94
N LYS A 5 55.68 -25.33 -10.96
CA LYS A 5 55.11 -24.15 -10.27
C LYS A 5 53.70 -23.92 -10.83
N LEU A 6 52.65 -24.38 -10.14
CA LEU A 6 51.97 -23.68 -9.05
C LEU A 6 51.28 -22.40 -9.55
N GLY A 7 49.95 -22.40 -9.57
CA GLY A 7 49.17 -21.17 -9.55
C GLY A 7 47.95 -21.13 -10.48
N LEU A 8 46.92 -21.94 -10.19
CA LEU A 8 45.55 -21.43 -10.02
C LEU A 8 44.63 -22.58 -9.55
N LEU A 9 44.79 -22.98 -8.28
CA LEU A 9 43.63 -23.52 -7.56
C LEU A 9 42.67 -22.34 -7.41
N LEU A 10 41.62 -22.30 -8.23
CA LEU A 10 40.45 -21.49 -7.94
C LEU A 10 39.81 -22.09 -6.67
N ALA A 11 40.28 -21.59 -5.53
CA ALA A 11 39.55 -21.65 -4.29
C ALA A 11 38.23 -20.90 -4.50
N ILE A 12 37.19 -21.62 -4.89
CA ILE A 12 35.81 -21.18 -4.73
C ILE A 12 35.49 -21.37 -3.24
N ILE A 13 36.09 -20.52 -2.41
CA ILE A 13 35.71 -20.29 -1.03
C ILE A 13 35.53 -18.79 -0.91
N GLY A 14 34.30 -18.37 -0.65
CA GLY A 14 34.02 -17.00 -0.22
C GLY A 14 33.05 -16.21 -1.08
N LEU A 15 31.87 -16.75 -1.38
CA LEU A 15 30.63 -15.95 -1.49
C LEU A 15 29.46 -16.71 -0.86
N LEU A 16 29.65 -17.17 0.38
CA LEU A 16 28.54 -17.22 1.33
C LEU A 16 28.35 -15.80 1.88
N SER A 17 27.97 -14.89 0.99
CA SER A 17 27.29 -13.68 1.41
C SER A 17 25.94 -14.17 1.89
N GLY A 18 25.75 -14.23 3.20
CA GLY A 18 24.45 -14.54 3.80
C GLY A 18 23.42 -13.56 3.24
N SER A 19 22.69 -13.97 2.21
CA SER A 19 21.31 -13.54 2.10
C SER A 19 20.63 -14.24 3.27
N GLU A 20 20.46 -13.53 4.38
CA GLU A 20 19.30 -13.81 5.22
C GLU A 20 18.10 -13.61 4.30
N ALA A 21 17.68 -14.69 3.63
CA ALA A 21 16.38 -14.74 3.05
C ALA A 21 15.45 -14.44 4.23
N TYR A 22 14.75 -13.32 4.19
CA TYR A 22 13.75 -12.99 5.20
C TYR A 22 12.79 -14.18 5.30
N HIS A 23 12.99 -15.03 6.29
CA HIS A 23 12.15 -16.19 6.54
C HIS A 23 10.92 -15.67 7.28
N TYR A 24 9.92 -15.20 6.53
CA TYR A 24 8.65 -14.82 7.11
C TYR A 24 7.94 -16.05 7.69
N SER A 25 7.19 -15.84 8.77
CA SER A 25 6.40 -16.91 9.36
C SER A 25 5.36 -17.45 8.36
N THR A 26 5.04 -18.74 8.46
CA THR A 26 3.98 -19.37 7.65
C THR A 26 2.63 -18.67 7.85
N SER A 27 2.36 -18.16 9.06
CA SER A 27 1.14 -17.41 9.36
C SER A 27 1.05 -16.11 8.55
N PHE A 28 2.16 -15.38 8.41
CA PHE A 28 2.20 -14.16 7.61
C PHE A 28 2.07 -14.47 6.13
N ILE A 29 2.86 -15.43 5.64
CA ILE A 29 2.79 -15.85 4.22
C ILE A 29 1.36 -16.24 3.87
N SER A 30 0.70 -17.03 4.73
CA SER A 30 -0.70 -17.42 4.53
C SER A 30 -1.65 -16.22 4.56
N GLN A 31 -1.51 -15.29 5.51
CA GLN A 31 -2.33 -14.08 5.57
C GLN A 31 -2.21 -13.26 4.28
N VAL A 32 -0.99 -12.99 3.82
CA VAL A 32 -0.72 -12.17 2.63
C VAL A 32 -1.26 -12.85 1.36
N THR A 33 -0.95 -14.14 1.16
CA THR A 33 -1.30 -14.87 -0.07
C THR A 33 -2.80 -15.20 -0.17
N THR A 34 -3.51 -15.29 0.96
CA THR A 34 -4.95 -15.55 0.99
C THR A 34 -5.81 -14.29 1.12
N TYR A 35 -5.18 -13.13 1.34
CA TYR A 35 -5.87 -11.84 1.40
C TYR A 35 -6.62 -11.59 0.10
N PRO A 36 -7.89 -11.15 0.14
CA PRO A 36 -8.67 -11.05 -1.07
C PRO A 36 -8.10 -10.03 -2.05
N ASN A 37 -8.12 -10.40 -3.34
CA ASN A 37 -7.78 -9.48 -4.39
C ASN A 37 -8.96 -8.57 -4.68
N ILE A 38 -8.78 -7.27 -4.50
CA ILE A 38 -9.82 -6.26 -4.68
C ILE A 38 -10.39 -6.19 -6.10
N VAL A 39 -9.62 -6.59 -7.12
CA VAL A 39 -10.05 -6.55 -8.52
C VAL A 39 -10.86 -7.80 -8.88
N THR A 40 -10.40 -8.98 -8.46
CA THR A 40 -10.96 -10.28 -8.89
C THR A 40 -11.87 -10.94 -7.85
N GLN A 41 -11.82 -10.51 -6.59
CA GLN A 41 -12.53 -11.11 -5.45
C GLN A 41 -13.30 -10.06 -4.63
N LYS A 42 -13.94 -9.10 -5.30
CA LYS A 42 -14.68 -7.97 -4.71
C LYS A 42 -15.64 -8.38 -3.57
N SER A 43 -16.36 -9.49 -3.72
CA SER A 43 -17.31 -9.98 -2.71
C SER A 43 -16.65 -10.40 -1.39
N ARG A 44 -15.40 -10.88 -1.44
CA ARG A 44 -14.61 -11.24 -0.24
C ARG A 44 -14.02 -10.01 0.45
N CYS A 45 -13.88 -8.90 -0.27
CA CYS A 45 -13.39 -7.63 0.29
C CYS A 45 -14.47 -6.86 1.05
N MET A 46 -15.76 -7.12 0.80
CA MET A 46 -16.88 -6.49 1.50
C MET A 46 -17.96 -7.53 1.83
N PRO A 47 -17.72 -8.43 2.81
CA PRO A 47 -18.69 -9.46 3.19
C PRO A 47 -20.03 -8.84 3.63
N GLY A 48 -21.14 -9.53 3.33
CA GLY A 48 -22.49 -9.12 3.77
C GLY A 48 -23.19 -8.03 2.96
N ARG A 49 -22.60 -7.56 1.85
CA ARG A 49 -23.14 -6.40 1.08
C ARG A 49 -23.47 -6.68 -0.38
N SER A 50 -23.48 -7.95 -0.76
CA SER A 50 -24.03 -8.43 -2.03
C SER A 50 -25.57 -8.44 -2.08
N GLY A 51 -26.26 -7.89 -1.05
CA GLY A 51 -27.70 -8.05 -0.85
C GLY A 51 -28.61 -6.86 -1.24
N SER A 52 -28.09 -5.69 -1.58
CA SER A 52 -28.93 -4.55 -1.95
C SER A 52 -28.76 -4.20 -3.43
N SER A 53 -29.71 -4.67 -4.24
CA SER A 53 -30.06 -4.17 -5.59
C SER A 53 -28.92 -4.03 -6.61
N GLY A 54 -28.72 -5.07 -7.43
CA GLY A 54 -28.59 -4.89 -8.89
C GLY A 54 -27.34 -4.25 -9.49
N SER A 55 -26.25 -4.02 -8.75
CA SER A 55 -24.99 -3.56 -9.37
C SER A 55 -23.78 -4.38 -8.90
N SER A 56 -23.61 -5.54 -9.53
CA SER A 56 -22.36 -6.31 -9.56
C SER A 56 -21.23 -5.61 -10.32
N THR A 57 -21.41 -4.35 -10.72
CA THR A 57 -20.52 -3.57 -11.59
C THR A 57 -19.72 -2.49 -10.87
N GLN A 58 -20.02 -2.16 -9.61
CA GLN A 58 -19.26 -1.11 -8.91
C GLN A 58 -17.82 -1.53 -8.66
N ASN A 59 -16.88 -0.61 -8.92
CA ASN A 59 -15.49 -0.76 -8.54
C ASN A 59 -15.39 -0.68 -7.01
N VAL A 60 -14.60 -1.59 -6.45
CA VAL A 60 -14.27 -1.62 -5.04
C VAL A 60 -12.83 -1.16 -4.94
N LEU A 61 -12.57 -0.15 -4.11
CA LEU A 61 -11.25 0.42 -3.81
C LEU A 61 -10.87 0.24 -2.33
N ILE A 62 -11.71 -0.45 -1.55
CA ILE A 62 -11.39 -0.87 -0.19
C ILE A 62 -11.62 -2.38 0.01
N CYS A 63 -10.65 -3.05 0.62
CA CYS A 63 -10.76 -4.43 1.07
C CYS A 63 -10.75 -4.48 2.59
N ASP A 64 -11.86 -4.93 3.17
CA ASP A 64 -12.05 -5.06 4.60
C ASP A 64 -12.72 -6.41 4.93
N PRO A 65 -11.98 -7.53 4.75
CA PRO A 65 -12.52 -8.87 5.04
C PRO A 65 -12.76 -9.12 6.54
N ASN A 66 -12.21 -8.26 7.40
CA ASN A 66 -12.28 -8.34 8.85
C ASN A 66 -13.39 -7.47 9.46
N GLU A 67 -14.12 -6.71 8.65
CA GLU A 67 -15.16 -5.78 9.10
C GLU A 67 -14.64 -4.77 10.13
N VAL A 68 -13.41 -4.27 9.90
CA VAL A 68 -12.77 -3.21 10.70
C VAL A 68 -13.64 -1.94 10.72
N LEU A 69 -14.29 -1.64 9.59
CA LEU A 69 -15.23 -0.54 9.41
C LEU A 69 -16.67 -1.04 9.42
N SER A 70 -17.57 -0.18 9.90
CA SER A 70 -19.00 -0.47 9.81
C SER A 70 -19.51 -0.49 8.37
N ALA A 71 -20.69 -1.11 8.20
CA ALA A 71 -21.79 -0.62 7.36
C ALA A 71 -21.49 0.64 6.54
N ASP A 72 -21.88 1.76 7.11
CA ASP A 72 -21.91 3.02 6.41
C ASP A 72 -20.53 3.61 6.18
N GLN A 73 -19.56 3.33 7.05
CA GLN A 73 -18.19 3.82 6.95
C GLN A 73 -17.49 3.27 5.71
N LEU A 74 -17.52 1.94 5.51
CA LEU A 74 -16.89 1.29 4.37
C LEU A 74 -17.51 1.78 3.04
N GLY A 75 -18.83 1.90 2.99
CA GLY A 75 -19.55 2.38 1.80
C GLY A 75 -19.23 3.85 1.49
N SER A 76 -19.14 4.69 2.52
CA SER A 76 -18.79 6.10 2.37
C SER A 76 -17.35 6.28 1.93
N LEU A 77 -16.43 5.50 2.49
CA LEU A 77 -15.01 5.54 2.14
C LEU A 77 -14.78 5.04 0.70
N ASN A 78 -15.45 3.96 0.29
CA ASN A 78 -15.38 3.48 -1.10
C ASN A 78 -15.88 4.54 -2.10
N ARG A 79 -17.01 5.20 -1.80
CA ARG A 79 -17.52 6.30 -2.63
C ARG A 79 -16.53 7.47 -2.72
N LEU A 80 -15.85 7.80 -1.62
CA LEU A 80 -14.82 8.84 -1.62
C LEU A 80 -13.66 8.46 -2.54
N LEU A 81 -13.14 7.23 -2.44
CA LEU A 81 -12.06 6.73 -3.28
C LEU A 81 -12.44 6.74 -4.78
N LEU A 82 -13.66 6.29 -5.12
CA LEU A 82 -14.17 6.33 -6.49
C LEU A 82 -14.29 7.76 -7.01
N LYS A 83 -14.83 8.67 -6.19
CA LYS A 83 -14.91 10.09 -6.55
C LYS A 83 -13.51 10.67 -6.81
N MET A 84 -12.53 10.37 -5.95
CA MET A 84 -11.15 10.82 -6.14
C MET A 84 -10.53 10.27 -7.43
N GLN A 85 -10.78 9.00 -7.74
CA GLN A 85 -10.35 8.38 -9.00
C GLN A 85 -10.92 9.11 -10.22
N GLU A 86 -12.18 9.57 -10.14
CA GLU A 86 -12.85 10.31 -11.21
C GLU A 86 -12.41 11.78 -11.29
N SER A 87 -12.10 12.42 -10.16
CA SER A 87 -11.94 13.88 -10.09
C SER A 87 -10.50 14.39 -10.11
N ILE A 88 -9.54 13.65 -9.52
CA ILE A 88 -8.15 14.14 -9.38
C ILE A 88 -7.55 14.41 -10.76
N ASN A 89 -7.17 15.68 -11.00
CA ASN A 89 -6.55 16.16 -12.24
C ASN A 89 -7.33 15.77 -13.52
N SER A 90 -8.65 15.56 -13.41
CA SER A 90 -9.54 15.21 -14.52
C SER A 90 -9.74 16.36 -15.51
N ASP A 91 -9.60 17.60 -15.02
CA ASP A 91 -9.66 18.85 -15.79
C ASP A 91 -8.39 19.10 -16.63
N ARG A 92 -7.31 18.37 -16.36
CA ARG A 92 -6.02 18.55 -17.04
C ARG A 92 -6.00 17.78 -18.35
N ALA A 93 -5.48 18.39 -19.41
CA ALA A 93 -5.39 17.72 -20.71
C ALA A 93 -4.36 16.57 -20.73
N LYS A 94 -3.31 16.65 -19.90
CA LYS A 94 -2.24 15.65 -19.79
C LYS A 94 -2.39 14.81 -18.53
N CYS A 95 -1.93 13.56 -18.61
CA CYS A 95 -1.81 12.62 -17.50
C CYS A 95 -0.33 12.22 -17.40
N ASP A 96 0.42 12.88 -16.52
CA ASP A 96 1.88 12.72 -16.37
C ASP A 96 2.30 12.96 -14.92
N ARG A 97 3.62 12.98 -14.64
CA ARG A 97 4.16 13.17 -13.27
C ARG A 97 3.78 14.52 -12.65
N SER A 98 3.49 15.53 -13.46
CA SER A 98 3.07 16.86 -13.00
C SER A 98 1.56 16.94 -12.76
N TYR A 99 0.78 16.07 -13.40
CA TYR A 99 -0.67 15.94 -13.23
C TYR A 99 -1.11 14.47 -13.16
N PRO A 100 -0.67 13.72 -12.13
CA PRO A 100 -0.99 12.29 -12.07
C PRO A 100 -2.45 12.08 -11.68
N ARG A 101 -3.00 10.92 -12.03
CA ARG A 101 -4.39 10.55 -11.77
C ARG A 101 -4.44 9.21 -11.02
N PRO A 102 -3.97 9.20 -9.76
CA PRO A 102 -3.78 7.96 -9.04
C PRO A 102 -5.08 7.24 -8.71
N THR A 103 -5.11 5.93 -8.92
CA THR A 103 -6.08 5.07 -8.25
C THR A 103 -5.57 4.75 -6.84
N ILE A 104 -6.35 5.12 -5.82
CA ILE A 104 -6.03 4.83 -4.42
C ILE A 104 -6.85 3.65 -3.95
N ALA A 105 -6.21 2.65 -3.34
CA ALA A 105 -6.87 1.52 -2.72
C ALA A 105 -6.46 1.35 -1.25
N VAL A 106 -7.37 0.78 -0.45
CA VAL A 106 -7.20 0.59 0.99
C VAL A 106 -7.35 -0.88 1.35
N ALA A 107 -6.43 -1.40 2.14
CA ALA A 107 -6.47 -2.75 2.72
C ALA A 107 -6.53 -2.66 4.23
N LEU A 108 -7.52 -3.32 4.83
CA LEU A 108 -7.72 -3.37 6.28
C LEU A 108 -7.57 -4.80 6.79
N VAL A 109 -6.93 -4.92 7.95
CA VAL A 109 -6.87 -6.13 8.77
C VAL A 109 -7.04 -5.77 10.24
N ASP A 110 -7.46 -6.74 11.06
CA ASP A 110 -7.48 -6.57 12.51
C ASP A 110 -6.06 -6.47 13.08
N SER A 111 -5.22 -7.44 12.72
CA SER A 111 -3.82 -7.56 13.14
C SER A 111 -2.99 -8.22 12.03
N ILE A 112 -1.72 -7.89 11.95
CA ILE A 112 -0.74 -8.62 11.15
C ILE A 112 -0.46 -9.94 11.89
N ARG A 113 -0.62 -11.05 11.19
CA ARG A 113 -0.35 -12.38 11.72
C ARG A 113 1.09 -12.72 11.42
N PHE A 114 1.94 -12.70 12.42
CA PHE A 114 3.32 -13.15 12.32
C PHE A 114 3.68 -14.01 13.53
N GLY A 115 4.78 -14.75 13.43
CA GLY A 115 5.03 -16.03 14.11
C GLY A 115 4.88 -16.06 15.62
N ARG A 116 6.01 -16.12 16.34
CA ARG A 116 6.01 -16.29 17.79
C ARG A 116 5.84 -14.95 18.51
N ALA A 117 5.41 -14.98 19.78
CA ALA A 117 5.15 -13.76 20.56
C ALA A 117 6.42 -12.90 20.76
N ASP A 118 7.61 -13.50 20.79
CA ASP A 118 8.90 -12.80 20.86
C ASP A 118 9.27 -12.06 19.57
N GLU A 119 8.59 -12.35 18.46
CA GLU A 119 8.73 -11.60 17.20
C GLU A 119 7.85 -10.34 17.18
N GLN A 120 6.96 -10.13 18.16
CA GLN A 120 6.03 -8.98 18.28
C GLN A 120 6.71 -7.72 18.79
N THR A 121 7.72 -7.27 18.04
CA THR A 121 8.31 -5.95 18.22
C THR A 121 7.66 -4.94 17.27
N ASP A 122 7.57 -3.68 17.67
CA ASP A 122 7.08 -2.59 16.81
C ASP A 122 7.81 -2.55 15.47
N LYS A 123 9.11 -2.83 15.48
CA LYS A 123 9.94 -2.90 14.28
C LYS A 123 9.44 -3.99 13.31
N ASN A 124 9.19 -5.20 13.82
CA ASN A 124 8.72 -6.29 12.99
C ASN A 124 7.33 -6.03 12.43
N VAL A 125 6.41 -5.47 13.24
CA VAL A 125 5.08 -5.09 12.76
C VAL A 125 5.18 -4.11 11.58
N ILE A 126 6.03 -3.08 11.69
CA ILE A 126 6.24 -2.10 10.62
C ILE A 126 6.85 -2.76 9.38
N ASP A 127 7.86 -3.61 9.54
CA ASP A 127 8.52 -4.29 8.42
C ASP A 127 7.51 -5.20 7.70
N TYR A 128 6.74 -6.00 8.43
CA TYR A 128 5.70 -6.89 7.87
C TYR A 128 4.56 -6.11 7.20
N ALA A 129 4.15 -4.96 7.75
CA ALA A 129 3.17 -4.07 7.12
C ALA A 129 3.69 -3.56 5.76
N ALA A 130 4.97 -3.20 5.68
CA ALA A 130 5.61 -2.75 4.45
C ALA A 130 5.57 -3.84 3.37
N ILE A 131 5.94 -5.06 3.73
CA ILE A 131 5.97 -6.21 2.83
C ILE A 131 4.56 -6.58 2.36
N PHE A 132 3.59 -6.58 3.27
CA PHE A 132 2.20 -6.84 2.93
C PHE A 132 1.71 -5.78 1.92
N THR A 133 1.95 -4.50 2.19
CA THR A 133 1.55 -3.42 1.29
C THR A 133 2.21 -3.55 -0.08
N TYR A 134 3.49 -3.92 -0.13
CA TYR A 134 4.21 -4.16 -1.38
C TYR A 134 3.57 -5.31 -2.18
N TYR A 135 3.26 -6.44 -1.53
CA TYR A 135 2.56 -7.55 -2.17
C TYR A 135 1.19 -7.12 -2.72
N LEU A 136 0.43 -6.33 -1.96
CA LEU A 136 -0.85 -5.80 -2.41
C LEU A 136 -0.68 -4.86 -3.61
N PHE A 137 0.33 -3.99 -3.58
CA PHE A 137 0.65 -3.10 -4.70
C PHE A 137 0.89 -3.89 -5.98
N GLU A 138 1.66 -4.97 -5.94
CA GLU A 138 1.95 -5.82 -7.11
C GLU A 138 0.74 -6.65 -7.56
N SER A 139 0.03 -7.27 -6.61
CA SER A 139 -1.07 -8.20 -6.91
C SER A 139 -2.38 -7.51 -7.30
N TRP A 140 -2.64 -6.32 -6.75
CA TRP A 140 -3.79 -5.51 -7.11
C TRP A 140 -3.51 -4.76 -8.39
N ARG A 141 -3.94 -5.35 -9.51
CA ARG A 141 -3.92 -4.73 -10.85
C ARG A 141 -4.98 -3.64 -10.96
N LEU A 142 -4.85 -2.61 -10.13
CA LEU A 142 -5.76 -1.48 -10.07
C LEU A 142 -5.79 -0.78 -11.45
N PRO A 143 -6.97 -0.30 -11.89
CA PRO A 143 -7.07 0.43 -13.15
C PRO A 143 -6.19 1.68 -13.09
N THR A 144 -5.47 1.95 -14.17
CA THR A 144 -4.63 3.14 -14.30
C THR A 144 -5.19 4.06 -15.38
N THR A 145 -5.27 5.35 -15.07
CA THR A 145 -5.79 6.35 -16.00
C THR A 145 -4.68 6.95 -16.86
N CYS A 146 -3.47 7.05 -16.31
CA CYS A 146 -2.28 7.33 -17.11
C CYS A 146 -1.75 6.02 -17.73
N GLU A 147 -0.97 6.12 -18.80
CA GLU A 147 -0.39 4.96 -19.53
C GLU A 147 0.53 4.06 -18.67
N SER A 148 0.79 4.42 -17.41
CA SER A 148 1.70 3.71 -16.52
C SER A 148 0.98 3.08 -15.33
N GLU A 149 1.31 1.81 -15.04
CA GLU A 149 0.88 1.07 -13.83
C GLU A 149 1.43 1.67 -12.52
N SER A 150 2.33 2.65 -12.59
CA SER A 150 2.97 3.29 -11.43
C SER A 150 2.21 4.50 -10.89
N ASP A 151 0.98 4.73 -11.35
CA ASP A 151 0.09 5.79 -10.88
C ASP A 151 -1.01 5.22 -9.96
N LYS A 152 -0.59 4.47 -8.95
CA LYS A 152 -1.48 3.89 -7.93
C LYS A 152 -0.91 4.08 -6.54
N ILE A 153 -1.80 4.12 -5.54
CA ILE A 153 -1.45 4.21 -4.12
C ILE A 153 -2.17 3.06 -3.40
N VAL A 154 -1.44 2.28 -2.63
CA VAL A 154 -2.01 1.29 -1.71
C VAL A 154 -1.75 1.75 -0.28
N ILE A 155 -2.83 1.86 0.49
CA ILE A 155 -2.81 2.15 1.92
C ILE A 155 -3.16 0.86 2.65
N PHE A 156 -2.27 0.37 3.49
CA PHE A 156 -2.53 -0.75 4.38
C PHE A 156 -2.66 -0.23 5.81
N TYR A 157 -3.69 -0.69 6.52
CA TYR A 157 -3.88 -0.38 7.94
C TYR A 157 -4.20 -1.65 8.73
N SER A 158 -3.45 -1.84 9.81
CA SER A 158 -3.70 -2.87 10.82
C SER A 158 -4.25 -2.21 12.08
N LYS A 159 -5.49 -2.55 12.44
CA LYS A 159 -6.26 -1.86 13.48
C LYS A 159 -5.64 -2.00 14.88
N ASN A 160 -5.44 -3.22 15.33
CA ASN A 160 -4.98 -3.50 16.69
C ASN A 160 -3.49 -3.23 16.86
N ASP A 161 -2.72 -3.32 15.76
CA ASP A 161 -1.30 -2.98 15.79
C ASP A 161 -1.06 -1.47 15.66
N GLY A 162 -2.08 -0.69 15.28
CA GLY A 162 -1.97 0.75 15.10
C GLY A 162 -0.98 1.17 14.00
N VAL A 163 -0.68 0.27 13.06
CA VAL A 163 0.30 0.49 12.00
C VAL A 163 -0.39 0.81 10.69
N ILE A 164 0.09 1.88 10.06
CA ILE A 164 -0.25 2.24 8.70
C ILE A 164 1.01 2.18 7.83
N TYR A 165 0.88 1.61 6.64
CA TYR A 165 1.91 1.67 5.63
C TYR A 165 1.29 2.09 4.30
N ILE A 166 2.01 2.94 3.56
CA ILE A 166 1.53 3.54 2.32
C ILE A 166 2.58 3.34 1.26
N TYR A 167 2.20 2.67 0.18
CA TYR A 167 3.04 2.51 -1.00
C TYR A 167 2.43 3.30 -2.16
N ALA A 168 3.16 4.31 -2.62
CA ALA A 168 2.80 5.08 -3.80
C ALA A 168 3.75 4.73 -4.94
N GLY A 169 3.21 4.58 -6.15
CA GLY A 169 4.02 4.30 -7.32
C GLY A 169 4.95 5.47 -7.70
N GLU A 170 5.96 5.14 -8.49
CA GLU A 170 7.10 6.03 -8.78
C GLU A 170 6.71 7.35 -9.47
N ASN A 171 5.67 7.33 -10.31
CA ASN A 171 5.21 8.52 -11.02
C ASN A 171 4.60 9.58 -10.10
N LEU A 172 4.21 9.19 -8.89
CA LEU A 172 3.66 10.11 -7.90
C LEU A 172 4.73 10.87 -7.12
N ARG A 173 6.02 10.50 -7.22
CA ARG A 173 7.09 11.07 -6.38
C ARG A 173 7.23 12.59 -6.45
N GLU A 174 6.89 13.22 -7.59
CA GLU A 174 6.95 14.68 -7.72
C GLU A 174 5.91 15.38 -6.84
N LYS A 175 4.71 14.81 -6.74
CA LYS A 175 3.58 15.37 -5.96
C LYS A 175 3.49 14.80 -4.55
N LEU A 176 3.88 13.55 -4.40
CA LEU A 176 3.76 12.75 -3.19
C LEU A 176 5.12 12.12 -2.83
N PRO A 177 6.14 12.93 -2.49
CA PRO A 177 7.43 12.42 -2.06
C PRO A 177 7.31 11.65 -0.75
N LYS A 178 8.26 10.75 -0.49
CA LYS A 178 8.28 9.90 0.72
C LYS A 178 8.14 10.70 2.02
N ASP A 179 8.74 11.88 2.10
CA ASP A 179 8.62 12.76 3.27
C ASP A 179 7.21 13.31 3.47
N ALA A 180 6.47 13.59 2.39
CA ALA A 180 5.08 14.01 2.47
C ALA A 180 4.21 12.85 2.97
N ILE A 181 4.38 11.64 2.43
CA ILE A 181 3.69 10.42 2.89
C ILE A 181 3.96 10.19 4.38
N ARG A 182 5.22 10.25 4.80
CA ARG A 182 5.62 10.08 6.20
C ARG A 182 4.98 11.11 7.10
N ARG A 183 5.03 12.40 6.71
CA ARG A 183 4.43 13.49 7.47
C ARG A 183 2.92 13.30 7.61
N THR A 184 2.22 13.03 6.50
CA THR A 184 0.77 12.76 6.52
C THR A 184 0.43 11.56 7.39
N SER A 185 1.23 10.50 7.38
CA SER A 185 1.03 9.34 8.24
C SER A 185 1.16 9.70 9.73
N VAL A 186 2.15 10.52 10.10
CA VAL A 186 2.31 11.01 11.48
C VAL A 186 1.17 11.93 11.90
N GLU A 187 0.81 12.90 11.06
CA GLU A 187 -0.28 13.86 11.33
C GLU A 187 -1.64 13.15 11.47
N SER A 188 -1.85 12.07 10.69
CA SER A 188 -3.10 11.30 10.74
C SER A 188 -3.37 10.62 12.08
N LYS A 189 -2.34 10.40 12.92
CA LYS A 189 -2.48 9.73 14.22
C LYS A 189 -3.54 10.38 15.10
N ALA A 190 -3.64 11.71 15.07
CA ALA A 190 -4.66 12.44 15.82
C ALA A 190 -6.08 12.10 15.33
N ALA A 191 -6.28 12.02 14.01
CA ALA A 191 -7.56 11.65 13.41
C ALA A 191 -7.94 10.18 13.67
N PHE A 192 -6.96 9.27 13.69
CA PHE A 192 -7.18 7.87 14.10
C PHE A 192 -7.65 7.76 15.55
N GLY A 193 -7.34 8.73 16.43
CA GLY A 193 -7.90 8.82 17.77
C GLY A 193 -9.42 8.99 17.82
N SER A 194 -10.03 9.45 16.72
CA SER A 194 -11.50 9.53 16.54
C SER A 194 -12.09 8.33 15.80
N GLY A 195 -11.25 7.39 15.34
CA GLY A 195 -11.66 6.16 14.65
C GLY A 195 -10.95 5.95 13.31
N VAL A 196 -10.92 4.69 12.87
CA VAL A 196 -10.24 4.25 11.63
C VAL A 196 -10.75 5.00 10.39
N TYR A 197 -12.07 5.19 10.30
CA TYR A 197 -12.69 5.93 9.20
C TYR A 197 -12.18 7.37 9.08
N GLU A 198 -12.10 8.11 10.20
CA GLU A 198 -11.64 9.51 10.19
C GLU A 198 -10.14 9.61 9.91
N GLY A 199 -9.35 8.67 10.43
CA GLY A 199 -7.93 8.55 10.10
C GLY A 199 -7.67 8.35 8.60
N LEU A 200 -8.37 7.40 7.98
CA LEU A 200 -8.25 7.14 6.54
C LEU A 200 -8.73 8.34 5.71
N LYS A 201 -9.88 8.93 6.08
CA LYS A 201 -10.42 10.11 5.40
C LYS A 201 -9.46 11.31 5.46
N TYR A 202 -8.79 11.52 6.59
CA TYR A 202 -7.75 12.54 6.72
C TYR A 202 -6.62 12.33 5.71
N ILE A 203 -6.10 11.11 5.60
CA ILE A 203 -5.02 10.76 4.68
C ILE A 203 -5.45 10.99 3.23
N LEU A 204 -6.63 10.50 2.87
CA LEU A 204 -7.16 10.63 1.51
C LEU A 204 -7.31 12.09 1.10
N LYS A 205 -7.90 12.92 1.96
CA LYS A 205 -8.00 14.37 1.71
C LYS A 205 -6.63 15.01 1.56
N ARG A 206 -5.67 14.63 2.41
CA ARG A 206 -4.32 15.18 2.35
C ARG A 206 -3.59 14.79 1.06
N PHE A 207 -3.80 13.57 0.57
CA PHE A 207 -3.25 13.11 -0.70
C PHE A 207 -3.92 13.80 -1.88
N GLU A 208 -5.24 14.01 -1.86
CA GLU A 208 -5.96 14.80 -2.85
C GLU A 208 -5.35 16.21 -2.97
N ASP A 209 -5.17 16.90 -1.84
CA ASP A 209 -4.58 18.23 -1.80
C ASP A 209 -3.16 18.23 -2.39
N LEU A 210 -2.30 17.30 -1.98
CA LEU A 210 -0.91 17.23 -2.44
C LEU A 210 -0.83 16.95 -3.95
N VAL A 211 -1.63 16.01 -4.44
CA VAL A 211 -1.61 15.58 -5.85
C VAL A 211 -2.19 16.63 -6.80
N THR A 212 -3.18 17.40 -6.34
CA THR A 212 -3.84 18.43 -7.17
C THR A 212 -3.14 19.80 -7.12
N THR A 213 -2.27 20.05 -6.15
CA THR A 213 -1.55 21.33 -6.07
C THR A 213 -0.60 21.55 -7.25
N ASN A 214 -0.59 22.77 -7.80
CA ASN A 214 0.32 23.18 -8.87
C ASN A 214 1.80 23.30 -8.43
N ARG A 215 2.13 23.01 -7.16
CA ARG A 215 3.52 23.00 -6.71
C ARG A 215 4.17 21.70 -7.19
N SER A 216 4.89 21.75 -8.31
CA SER A 216 5.99 20.81 -8.53
C SER A 216 6.93 20.94 -7.33
N GLY A 217 7.31 19.81 -6.73
CA GLY A 217 8.07 19.77 -5.48
C GLY A 217 9.14 20.84 -5.40
N MET A 218 8.92 21.83 -4.54
CA MET A 218 9.87 22.90 -4.25
C MET A 218 10.96 22.36 -3.31
N PHE A 219 11.68 21.33 -3.78
CA PHE A 219 12.93 20.85 -3.21
C PHE A 219 14.02 21.05 -4.25
N GLY A 220 14.33 22.32 -4.49
CA GLY A 220 15.67 22.70 -4.91
C GLY A 220 16.61 22.44 -3.74
N THR A 221 17.70 21.73 -4.04
CA THR A 221 18.92 21.58 -3.23
C THR A 221 19.18 22.73 -2.26
N ARG A 222 19.29 22.41 -0.97
CA ARG A 222 20.26 23.02 -0.05
C ARG A 222 20.76 21.95 0.91
#